data_AF-A0A8E2I3X6-F1
#
_entry.id   AF-A0A8E2I3X6-F1
#
_cell.length_a   1.000
_cell.length_b   1.000
_cell.length_c   1.000
_cell.angle_alpha   90.00
_cell.angle_beta   90.00
_cell.angle_gamma   90.00
#
_symmetry.space_group_name_H-M   'P 1'
#
loop_
_entity.id
_entity.type
_entity.pdbx_description
1 polymer ?
#
loop_
_entity_poly.entity_id
_entity_poly.type
_entity_poly.pdbx_seq_one_letter_code
_entity_poly.pdbx_strand_id
1 'polypeptide(L)'
;FTYINVYGDAIKSLSMQSKKIIHYNLTFNGEIPIYTNLHSHRNGTYSGDVSGGITVIAGEITKKKFGRQEVIYPNSWSDISKDWQVYEKYLIEVNREIRDMFHLNDMKLPNKIVLVSPNWELNSYLSSDHLLIQHETLLNISSAVKEIPEVFIPALLWNYDQRTLSSYEQIFAFNDILSIYIRDKVKIKSPVSAPTSAEPPYSTQKIVEQFYKQFYDLSEKQQKEFLVLWYKEMSNVSDSWLKTVKLFQGFRERVK
;
A
#
# COMPACT_ATOMS: atom_id res chain seq x y z
N PHE A 1 -32.52 -5.07 2.78
CA PHE A 1 -31.45 -4.48 1.95
C PHE A 1 -30.89 -3.28 2.68
N THR A 2 -29.60 -3.28 3.00
CA THR A 2 -28.94 -2.13 3.64
C THR A 2 -28.33 -1.28 2.55
N TYR A 3 -28.86 -0.08 2.35
CA TYR A 3 -28.28 0.89 1.42
C TYR A 3 -27.15 1.62 2.14
N ILE A 4 -25.92 1.47 1.65
CA ILE A 4 -24.77 2.24 2.11
C ILE A 4 -24.49 3.29 1.05
N ASN A 5 -24.56 4.56 1.44
CA ASN A 5 -24.22 5.68 0.58
C ASN A 5 -22.68 5.80 0.55
N VAL A 6 -22.06 5.58 -0.61
CA VAL A 6 -20.59 5.45 -0.78
C VAL A 6 -19.93 6.68 -1.42
N TYR A 7 -20.65 7.79 -1.55
CA TYR A 7 -20.10 9.04 -2.10
C TYR A 7 -19.79 10.05 -1.00
N GLY A 8 -18.56 10.55 -1.00
CA GLY A 8 -18.10 11.67 -0.18
C GLY A 8 -16.76 12.18 -0.72
N ASP A 9 -16.50 13.48 -0.57
CA ASP A 9 -15.29 14.16 -1.06
C ASP A 9 -14.02 13.84 -0.25
N ALA A 10 -14.10 12.85 0.64
CA ALA A 10 -12.99 12.38 1.46
C ALA A 10 -12.91 10.86 1.36
N ILE A 11 -11.73 10.35 0.99
CA ILE A 11 -11.41 8.93 1.07
C ILE A 11 -11.44 8.54 2.55
N LYS A 12 -12.46 7.78 2.95
CA LYS A 12 -12.47 7.10 4.24
C LYS A 12 -11.65 5.83 4.12
N SER A 13 -10.36 5.90 4.45
CA SER A 13 -9.50 4.74 4.66
C SER A 13 -9.92 4.02 5.95
N LEU A 14 -11.05 3.30 5.88
CA LEU A 14 -11.46 2.38 6.94
C LEU A 14 -10.84 1.02 6.65
N SER A 15 -9.86 0.62 7.46
CA SER A 15 -9.36 -0.75 7.50
C SER A 15 -10.42 -1.69 8.10
N MET A 16 -11.49 -1.92 7.35
CA MET A 16 -12.58 -2.85 7.70
C MET A 16 -12.75 -3.92 6.62
N GLN A 17 -11.76 -4.07 5.74
CA GLN A 17 -11.85 -5.01 4.62
C GLN A 17 -11.66 -6.44 5.12
N SER A 18 -12.48 -7.32 4.57
CA SER A 18 -12.53 -8.72 4.94
C SER A 18 -11.86 -9.57 3.88
N LYS A 19 -11.04 -10.54 4.30
CA LYS A 19 -10.55 -11.61 3.42
C LYS A 19 -11.63 -12.64 3.09
N LYS A 20 -12.82 -12.54 3.68
CA LYS A 20 -13.94 -13.46 3.38
C LYS A 20 -14.34 -13.28 1.92
N ILE A 21 -14.53 -14.41 1.25
CA ILE A 21 -15.11 -14.45 -0.08
C ILE A 21 -16.61 -14.12 0.06
N ILE A 22 -17.07 -13.16 -0.74
CA ILE A 22 -18.46 -12.72 -0.76
C ILE A 22 -18.93 -12.77 -2.22
N HIS A 23 -20.13 -13.31 -2.42
CA HIS A 23 -20.80 -13.29 -3.71
C HIS A 23 -21.44 -11.91 -3.94
N TYR A 24 -21.06 -11.22 -5.00
CA TYR A 24 -21.63 -9.94 -5.38
C TYR A 24 -22.41 -10.02 -6.68
N ASN A 25 -23.49 -9.24 -6.74
CA ASN A 25 -24.21 -8.92 -7.97
C ASN A 25 -24.15 -7.40 -8.16
N LEU A 26 -23.68 -6.97 -9.33
CA LEU A 26 -23.57 -5.57 -9.72
C LEU A 26 -24.38 -5.35 -10.99
N THR A 27 -25.23 -4.33 -10.98
CA THR A 27 -25.92 -3.83 -12.18
C THR A 27 -25.46 -2.41 -12.43
N PHE A 28 -24.94 -2.16 -13.62
CA PHE A 28 -24.51 -0.83 -14.05
C PHE A 28 -25.37 -0.36 -15.22
N ASN A 29 -26.02 0.79 -15.03
CA ASN A 29 -26.85 1.44 -16.03
C ASN A 29 -26.15 2.73 -16.47
N GLY A 30 -25.50 2.71 -17.62
CA GLY A 30 -24.81 3.86 -18.19
C GLY A 30 -24.19 3.53 -19.54
N GLU A 31 -23.91 4.56 -20.32
CA GLU A 31 -23.33 4.42 -21.67
C GLU A 31 -21.80 4.29 -21.65
N ILE A 32 -21.17 4.66 -20.52
CA ILE A 32 -19.71 4.62 -20.35
C ILE A 32 -19.28 3.19 -20.02
N PRO A 33 -18.23 2.65 -20.68
CA PRO A 33 -17.68 1.35 -20.30
C PRO A 33 -17.15 1.35 -18.88
N ILE A 34 -17.26 0.22 -18.19
CA ILE A 34 -16.68 0.02 -16.86
C ILE A 34 -15.73 -1.17 -16.82
N TYR A 35 -14.70 -1.04 -16.00
CA TYR A 35 -13.95 -2.16 -15.44
C TYR A 35 -14.57 -2.59 -14.12
N THR A 36 -14.64 -3.90 -13.91
CA THR A 36 -14.87 -4.49 -12.58
C THR A 36 -14.08 -5.79 -12.44
N ASN A 37 -13.81 -6.18 -11.20
CA ASN A 37 -13.24 -7.49 -10.86
C ASN A 37 -14.27 -8.63 -10.89
N LEU A 38 -15.54 -8.35 -11.22
CA LEU A 38 -16.60 -9.33 -11.41
C LEU A 38 -16.67 -9.87 -12.85
N HIS A 39 -17.25 -11.05 -13.02
CA HIS A 39 -17.52 -11.60 -14.35
C HIS A 39 -18.72 -10.89 -14.99
N SER A 40 -18.56 -10.47 -16.25
CA SER A 40 -19.62 -9.83 -17.01
C SER A 40 -20.64 -10.85 -17.49
N HIS A 41 -21.91 -10.50 -17.33
CA HIS A 41 -23.07 -11.15 -17.92
C HIS A 41 -23.70 -10.23 -18.98
N ARG A 42 -24.90 -10.55 -19.44
CA ARG A 42 -25.63 -9.73 -20.43
C ARG A 42 -26.15 -8.44 -19.81
N ASN A 43 -26.26 -7.39 -20.62
CA ASN A 43 -26.98 -6.14 -20.31
C ASN A 43 -26.45 -5.40 -19.06
N GLY A 44 -25.13 -5.19 -18.94
CA GLY A 44 -24.57 -4.38 -17.85
C GLY A 44 -24.69 -5.02 -16.46
N THR A 45 -24.94 -6.33 -16.40
CA THR A 45 -24.93 -7.10 -15.15
C THR A 45 -23.61 -7.84 -14.98
N TYR A 46 -23.14 -7.94 -13.75
CA TYR A 46 -21.89 -8.59 -13.38
C TYR A 46 -22.11 -9.37 -12.09
N SER A 47 -21.53 -10.56 -11.98
CA SER A 47 -21.56 -11.31 -10.72
C SER A 47 -20.34 -12.19 -10.53
N GLY A 48 -20.09 -12.55 -9.29
CA GLY A 48 -18.99 -13.42 -8.94
C GLY A 48 -18.66 -13.39 -7.47
N ASP A 49 -17.86 -14.37 -7.08
CA ASP A 49 -17.26 -14.48 -5.75
C ASP A 49 -15.94 -13.71 -5.76
N VAL A 50 -15.82 -12.69 -4.92
CA VAL A 50 -14.59 -11.88 -4.78
C VAL A 50 -14.19 -11.75 -3.33
N SER A 51 -12.89 -11.58 -3.09
CA SER A 51 -12.35 -11.30 -1.76
C SER A 51 -11.95 -9.83 -1.66
N GLY A 52 -12.16 -9.22 -0.49
CA GLY A 52 -11.76 -7.84 -0.26
C GLY A 52 -12.68 -6.77 -0.87
N GLY A 53 -13.61 -7.14 -1.75
CA GLY A 53 -14.69 -6.27 -2.23
C GLY A 53 -14.75 -6.15 -3.75
N ILE A 54 -15.59 -5.22 -4.22
CA ILE A 54 -15.78 -4.95 -5.64
C ILE A 54 -15.03 -3.70 -6.05
N THR A 55 -14.45 -3.73 -7.25
CA THR A 55 -13.89 -2.56 -7.92
C THR A 55 -14.80 -2.17 -9.07
N VAL A 56 -15.07 -0.89 -9.21
CA VAL A 56 -15.77 -0.32 -10.35
C VAL A 56 -14.99 0.92 -10.79
N ILE A 57 -14.47 0.89 -12.03
CA ILE A 57 -13.80 2.04 -12.66
C ILE A 57 -14.55 2.34 -13.94
N ALA A 58 -15.10 3.55 -14.06
CA ALA A 58 -15.77 3.99 -15.27
C ALA A 58 -14.82 4.78 -16.17
N GLY A 59 -14.93 4.58 -17.47
CA GLY A 59 -14.13 5.27 -18.48
C GLY A 59 -13.36 4.33 -19.39
N GLU A 60 -12.60 4.92 -20.29
CA GLU A 60 -11.84 4.17 -21.28
C GLU A 60 -10.54 3.64 -20.67
N ILE A 61 -10.43 2.31 -20.65
CA ILE A 61 -9.29 1.58 -20.10
C ILE A 61 -8.55 0.82 -21.20
N THR A 62 -7.25 0.69 -21.04
CA THR A 62 -6.43 -0.26 -21.79
C THR A 62 -6.16 -1.48 -20.93
N LYS A 63 -6.23 -2.67 -21.54
CA LYS A 63 -5.82 -3.94 -20.93
C LYS A 63 -4.66 -4.50 -21.72
N LYS A 64 -3.54 -4.77 -21.06
CA LYS A 64 -2.33 -5.30 -21.72
C LYS A 64 -1.80 -6.51 -20.96
N LYS A 65 -1.41 -7.54 -21.69
CA LYS A 65 -0.85 -8.77 -21.12
C LYS A 65 0.66 -8.79 -21.19
N PHE A 66 1.28 -9.09 -20.06
CA PHE A 66 2.71 -9.30 -19.89
C PHE A 66 2.92 -10.70 -19.32
N GLY A 67 3.14 -11.68 -20.20
CA GLY A 67 3.18 -13.09 -19.80
C GLY A 67 1.85 -13.54 -19.16
N ARG A 68 1.89 -13.89 -17.87
CA ARG A 68 0.70 -14.30 -17.09
C ARG A 68 -0.03 -13.13 -16.43
N GLN A 69 0.56 -11.94 -16.43
CA GLN A 69 0.02 -10.77 -15.77
C GLN A 69 -0.81 -9.94 -16.76
N GLU A 70 -1.95 -9.44 -16.31
CA GLU A 70 -2.79 -8.47 -17.02
C GLU A 70 -2.71 -7.14 -16.29
N VAL A 71 -2.32 -6.10 -17.02
CA VAL A 71 -2.22 -4.73 -16.51
C VAL A 71 -3.33 -3.90 -17.14
N ILE A 72 -4.11 -3.26 -16.29
CA ILE A 72 -5.24 -2.41 -16.66
C ILE A 72 -4.89 -0.97 -16.28
N TYR A 73 -5.02 -0.03 -17.20
CA TYR A 73 -4.63 1.36 -16.98
C TYR A 73 -5.45 2.32 -17.87
N PRO A 74 -5.52 3.62 -17.59
CA PRO A 74 -6.25 4.57 -18.42
C PRO A 74 -5.72 4.58 -19.86
N ASN A 75 -6.61 4.64 -20.86
CA ASN A 75 -6.19 4.67 -22.26
C ASN A 75 -5.44 5.94 -22.67
N SER A 76 -5.55 7.00 -21.86
CA SER A 76 -4.84 8.26 -22.05
C SER A 76 -3.36 8.17 -21.75
N TRP A 77 -2.90 7.10 -21.10
CA TRP A 77 -1.48 6.90 -20.82
C TRP A 77 -0.74 6.40 -22.06
N SER A 78 0.53 6.74 -22.14
CA SER A 78 1.43 6.18 -23.14
C SER A 78 1.58 4.66 -22.98
N ASP A 79 2.01 3.99 -24.05
CA ASP A 79 2.27 2.55 -23.99
C ASP A 79 3.36 2.22 -22.95
N ILE A 80 2.95 1.53 -21.89
CA ILE A 80 3.82 1.14 -20.77
C ILE A 80 4.76 -0.03 -21.11
N SER A 81 4.68 -0.63 -22.30
CA SER A 81 5.39 -1.88 -22.61
C SER A 81 6.89 -1.85 -22.37
N LYS A 82 7.55 -0.73 -22.66
CA LYS A 82 9.01 -0.59 -22.51
C LYS A 82 9.42 -0.46 -21.03
N ASP A 83 8.54 0.11 -20.23
CA ASP A 83 8.80 0.50 -18.84
C ASP A 83 8.30 -0.57 -17.85
N TRP A 84 7.32 -1.38 -18.27
CA TRP A 84 6.66 -2.37 -17.42
C TRP A 84 7.64 -3.37 -16.83
N GLN A 85 8.59 -3.88 -17.62
CA GLN A 85 9.54 -4.88 -17.16
C GLN A 85 10.37 -4.39 -15.96
N VAL A 86 10.76 -3.12 -15.96
CA VAL A 86 11.52 -2.51 -14.86
C VAL A 86 10.61 -2.35 -13.63
N TYR A 87 9.39 -1.85 -13.85
CA TYR A 87 8.42 -1.65 -12.79
C TYR A 87 8.02 -2.98 -12.11
N GLU A 88 7.67 -3.99 -12.90
CA GLU A 88 7.28 -5.33 -12.45
C GLU A 88 8.38 -5.98 -11.60
N LYS A 89 9.64 -5.87 -12.03
CA LYS A 89 10.79 -6.40 -11.28
C LYS A 89 10.79 -5.85 -9.84
N TYR A 90 10.74 -4.53 -9.69
CA TYR A 90 10.79 -3.92 -8.36
C TYR A 90 9.53 -4.17 -7.55
N LEU A 91 8.35 -4.21 -8.19
CA LEU A 91 7.11 -4.60 -7.51
C LEU A 91 7.20 -6.01 -6.92
N ILE A 92 7.75 -6.97 -7.68
CA ILE A 92 7.95 -8.35 -7.21
C ILE A 92 8.96 -8.40 -6.06
N GLU A 93 10.09 -7.70 -6.19
CA GLU A 93 11.13 -7.66 -5.15
C GLU A 93 10.60 -7.03 -3.86
N VAL A 94 9.96 -5.87 -3.93
CA VAL A 94 9.34 -5.19 -2.78
C VAL A 94 8.29 -6.08 -2.12
N ASN A 95 7.41 -6.70 -2.92
CA ASN A 95 6.41 -7.64 -2.41
C ASN A 95 7.07 -8.81 -1.66
N ARG A 96 8.13 -9.39 -2.21
CA ARG A 96 8.85 -10.48 -1.55
C ARG A 96 9.46 -10.02 -0.23
N GLU A 97 10.21 -8.92 -0.22
CA GLU A 97 10.90 -8.44 0.99
C GLU A 97 9.94 -8.13 2.14
N ILE A 98 8.82 -7.45 1.87
CA ILE A 98 7.83 -7.13 2.91
C ILE A 98 7.15 -8.41 3.40
N ARG A 99 6.73 -9.31 2.50
CA ARG A 99 6.08 -10.56 2.90
C ARG A 99 6.99 -11.44 3.75
N ASP A 100 8.26 -11.55 3.38
CA ASP A 100 9.24 -12.34 4.13
C ASP A 100 9.55 -11.71 5.48
N MET A 101 9.63 -10.37 5.55
CA MET A 101 9.88 -9.62 6.78
C MET A 101 8.74 -9.74 7.80
N PHE A 102 7.48 -9.70 7.35
CA PHE A 102 6.30 -9.73 8.22
C PHE A 102 5.55 -11.08 8.22
N HIS A 103 6.10 -12.11 7.57
CA HIS A 103 5.53 -13.45 7.45
C HIS A 103 4.13 -13.49 6.82
N LEU A 104 3.90 -12.67 5.79
CA LEU A 104 2.62 -12.52 5.09
C LEU A 104 2.45 -13.59 3.99
N ASN A 105 2.41 -14.85 4.40
CA ASN A 105 2.45 -16.00 3.50
C ASN A 105 1.26 -16.05 2.52
N ASP A 106 0.11 -15.50 2.89
CA ASP A 106 -1.13 -15.49 2.11
C ASP A 106 -1.29 -14.26 1.18
N MET A 107 -0.53 -13.19 1.41
CA MET A 107 -0.63 -11.94 0.63
C MET A 107 0.21 -11.98 -0.65
N LYS A 108 -0.13 -12.82 -1.62
CA LYS A 108 0.63 -12.92 -2.89
C LYS A 108 0.26 -11.80 -3.86
N LEU A 109 1.20 -11.45 -4.75
CA LEU A 109 0.93 -10.54 -5.86
C LEU A 109 -0.06 -11.20 -6.85
N PRO A 110 -1.21 -10.59 -7.15
CA PRO A 110 -2.19 -11.14 -8.07
C PRO A 110 -1.74 -10.97 -9.53
N ASN A 111 -2.34 -11.75 -10.42
CA ASN A 111 -2.08 -11.67 -11.85
C ASN A 111 -2.72 -10.45 -12.52
N LYS A 112 -3.62 -9.73 -11.83
CA LYS A 112 -4.22 -8.49 -12.34
C LYS A 112 -3.67 -7.30 -11.56
N ILE A 113 -3.11 -6.33 -12.27
CA ILE A 113 -2.69 -5.06 -11.71
C ILE A 113 -3.48 -3.96 -12.40
N VAL A 114 -4.08 -3.08 -11.60
CA VAL A 114 -4.83 -1.92 -12.08
C VAL A 114 -4.07 -0.68 -11.65
N LEU A 115 -3.58 0.07 -12.63
CA LEU A 115 -2.96 1.37 -12.41
C LEU A 115 -4.08 2.41 -12.43
N VAL A 116 -4.27 3.08 -11.30
CA VAL A 116 -5.23 4.17 -11.14
C VAL A 116 -4.55 5.48 -11.56
N SER A 117 -5.31 6.38 -12.18
CA SER A 117 -4.82 7.70 -12.60
C SER A 117 -4.14 8.44 -11.44
N PRO A 118 -2.98 9.07 -11.68
CA PRO A 118 -2.33 9.88 -10.65
C PRO A 118 -3.17 11.13 -10.34
N ASN A 119 -3.26 11.47 -9.07
CA ASN A 119 -4.03 12.61 -8.57
C ASN A 119 -3.39 13.25 -7.32
N TRP A 120 -2.05 13.18 -7.20
CA TRP A 120 -1.30 13.62 -6.02
C TRP A 120 -1.53 12.78 -4.75
N GLU A 121 -1.98 11.54 -4.90
CA GLU A 121 -2.11 10.59 -3.80
C GLU A 121 -1.23 9.35 -4.02
N LEU A 122 -0.76 8.77 -2.92
CA LEU A 122 -0.07 7.48 -2.90
C LEU A 122 -0.95 6.48 -2.19
N ASN A 123 -1.53 5.54 -2.94
CA ASN A 123 -2.46 4.58 -2.36
C ASN A 123 -2.42 3.25 -3.11
N SER A 124 -2.71 2.17 -2.41
CA SER A 124 -2.93 0.89 -3.06
C SER A 124 -3.89 0.02 -2.30
N TYR A 125 -4.46 -0.92 -3.04
CA TYR A 125 -5.39 -1.90 -2.52
C TYR A 125 -5.04 -3.27 -3.09
N LEU A 126 -4.93 -4.28 -2.23
CA LEU A 126 -4.52 -5.63 -2.60
C LEU A 126 -5.59 -6.62 -2.17
N SER A 127 -6.09 -7.41 -3.11
CA SER A 127 -6.87 -8.62 -2.84
C SER A 127 -6.31 -9.82 -3.62
N SER A 128 -6.95 -10.98 -3.47
CA SER A 128 -6.64 -12.14 -4.32
C SER A 128 -6.88 -11.88 -5.80
N ASP A 129 -7.78 -10.95 -6.11
CA ASP A 129 -8.34 -10.79 -7.45
C ASP A 129 -7.52 -9.81 -8.28
N HIS A 130 -7.03 -8.75 -7.64
CA HIS A 130 -6.18 -7.74 -8.27
C HIS A 130 -5.45 -6.87 -7.25
N LEU A 131 -4.48 -6.12 -7.74
CA LEU A 131 -3.81 -5.04 -7.03
C LEU A 131 -4.16 -3.71 -7.71
N LEU A 132 -4.79 -2.79 -6.99
CA LEU A 132 -4.97 -1.40 -7.41
C LEU A 132 -3.78 -0.59 -6.90
N ILE A 133 -3.14 0.18 -7.78
CA ILE A 133 -1.98 1.03 -7.42
C ILE A 133 -2.22 2.42 -7.96
N GLN A 134 -1.98 3.41 -7.10
CA GLN A 134 -2.09 4.83 -7.39
C GLN A 134 -0.79 5.51 -6.98
N HIS A 135 -0.16 6.15 -7.96
CA HIS A 135 1.08 6.90 -7.79
C HIS A 135 0.78 8.40 -7.79
N GLU A 136 1.65 9.19 -7.18
CA GLU A 136 1.41 10.62 -6.97
C GLU A 136 1.41 11.38 -8.30
N THR A 137 2.48 11.19 -9.08
CA THR A 137 2.67 11.78 -10.41
C THR A 137 3.34 10.78 -11.34
N LEU A 138 2.95 10.76 -12.61
CA LEU A 138 3.52 9.85 -13.60
C LEU A 138 3.89 10.60 -14.87
N LEU A 139 5.20 10.75 -15.11
CA LEU A 139 5.71 11.03 -16.45
C LEU A 139 5.72 9.74 -17.29
N ASN A 140 6.09 8.62 -16.67
CA ASN A 140 5.90 7.25 -17.16
C ASN A 140 5.88 6.27 -15.97
N ILE A 141 5.57 4.99 -16.19
CA ILE A 141 5.47 4.03 -15.08
C ILE A 141 6.85 3.69 -14.48
N SER A 142 7.93 3.74 -15.26
CA SER A 142 9.28 3.47 -14.74
C SER A 142 9.76 4.54 -13.75
N SER A 143 9.30 5.79 -13.88
CA SER A 143 9.65 6.86 -12.94
C SER A 143 9.02 6.68 -11.55
N ALA A 144 7.95 5.90 -11.45
CA ALA A 144 7.28 5.57 -10.19
C ALA A 144 7.88 4.36 -9.45
N VAL A 145 8.96 3.76 -9.97
CA VAL A 145 9.66 2.66 -9.26
C VAL A 145 10.04 3.07 -7.83
N LYS A 146 10.44 4.33 -7.62
CA LYS A 146 10.83 4.88 -6.32
C LYS A 146 9.69 4.97 -5.29
N GLU A 147 8.44 4.98 -5.76
CA GLU A 147 7.20 5.10 -4.98
C GLU A 147 6.61 3.73 -4.64
N ILE A 148 7.08 2.64 -5.26
CA ILE A 148 6.54 1.30 -5.04
C ILE A 148 6.50 0.95 -3.55
N PRO A 149 7.56 1.14 -2.74
CA PRO A 149 7.50 0.83 -1.31
C PRO A 149 6.43 1.63 -0.57
N GLU A 150 6.40 2.95 -0.73
CA GLU A 150 5.42 3.84 -0.10
C GLU A 150 3.99 3.45 -0.44
N VAL A 151 3.74 3.22 -1.72
CA VAL A 151 2.40 2.93 -2.22
C VAL A 151 1.97 1.55 -1.75
N PHE A 152 2.87 0.56 -1.73
CA PHE A 152 2.51 -0.85 -1.54
C PHE A 152 2.49 -1.31 -0.08
N ILE A 153 3.25 -0.66 0.81
CA ILE A 153 3.25 -0.96 2.25
C ILE A 153 1.84 -0.93 2.85
N PRO A 154 1.01 0.11 2.59
CA PRO A 154 -0.36 0.12 3.07
C PRO A 154 -1.19 -1.06 2.61
N ALA A 155 -1.03 -1.48 1.36
CA ALA A 155 -1.80 -2.60 0.84
C ALA A 155 -1.46 -3.93 1.51
N LEU A 156 -0.20 -4.13 1.88
CA LEU A 156 0.24 -5.38 2.51
C LEU A 156 -0.02 -5.40 4.01
N LEU A 157 0.23 -4.30 4.70
CA LEU A 157 0.25 -4.26 6.17
C LEU A 157 -1.05 -3.78 6.79
N TRP A 158 -1.79 -2.90 6.11
CA TRP A 158 -2.89 -2.15 6.71
C TRP A 158 -4.26 -2.49 6.11
N ASN A 159 -4.37 -2.92 4.84
CA ASN A 159 -5.66 -3.19 4.19
C ASN A 159 -6.63 -4.09 4.98
N TYR A 160 -6.10 -5.09 5.67
CA TYR A 160 -6.88 -6.10 6.41
C TYR A 160 -6.64 -6.02 7.92
N ASP A 161 -5.98 -4.98 8.40
CA ASP A 161 -5.62 -4.85 9.80
C ASP A 161 -6.84 -4.41 10.63
N GLN A 162 -7.38 -5.33 11.42
CA GLN A 162 -8.58 -5.07 12.24
C GLN A 162 -8.24 -4.51 13.63
N ARG A 163 -6.97 -4.19 13.91
CA ARG A 163 -6.57 -3.60 15.19
C ARG A 163 -7.10 -2.18 15.30
N THR A 164 -7.57 -1.81 16.49
CA THR A 164 -7.91 -0.42 16.80
C THR A 164 -6.63 0.38 16.96
N LEU A 165 -6.46 1.42 16.15
CA LEU A 165 -5.29 2.30 16.16
C LEU A 165 -5.72 3.68 16.66
N SER A 166 -4.94 4.26 17.57
CA SER A 166 -5.34 5.49 18.27
C SER A 166 -4.92 6.77 17.53
N SER A 167 -3.79 6.74 16.82
CA SER A 167 -3.32 7.82 15.95
C SER A 167 -2.67 7.25 14.70
N TYR A 168 -2.79 7.99 13.59
CA TYR A 168 -2.14 7.66 12.31
C TYR A 168 -0.72 8.23 12.19
N GLU A 169 -0.31 9.14 13.07
CA GLU A 169 1.02 9.74 13.04
C GLU A 169 2.14 8.69 13.10
N GLN A 170 2.05 7.74 14.04
CA GLN A 170 3.03 6.68 14.22
C GLN A 170 2.99 5.67 13.07
N ILE A 171 1.83 5.49 12.44
CA ILE A 171 1.68 4.65 11.24
C ILE A 171 2.39 5.30 10.06
N PHE A 172 2.23 6.61 9.87
CA PHE A 172 2.93 7.35 8.81
C PHE A 172 4.43 7.30 9.01
N ALA A 173 4.92 7.61 10.22
CA ALA A 173 6.36 7.53 10.52
C ALA A 173 6.92 6.11 10.33
N PHE A 174 6.17 5.08 10.74
CA PHE A 174 6.54 3.69 10.49
C PHE A 174 6.60 3.36 8.99
N ASN A 175 5.59 3.77 8.22
CA ASN A 175 5.54 3.54 6.78
C ASN A 175 6.70 4.22 6.06
N ASP A 176 7.05 5.44 6.47
CA ASP A 176 8.17 6.19 5.87
C ASP A 176 9.51 5.49 6.13
N ILE A 177 9.78 5.11 7.38
CA ILE A 177 11.01 4.38 7.73
C ILE A 177 11.06 3.05 7.01
N LEU A 178 9.96 2.30 6.99
CA LEU A 178 9.90 1.01 6.31
C LEU A 178 10.12 1.18 4.80
N SER A 179 9.57 2.23 4.19
CA SER A 179 9.75 2.53 2.76
C SER A 179 11.23 2.78 2.44
N ILE A 180 11.93 3.57 3.27
CA ILE A 180 13.37 3.82 3.14
C ILE A 180 14.16 2.51 3.28
N TYR A 181 13.91 1.75 4.35
CA TYR A 181 14.56 0.47 4.59
C TYR A 181 14.37 -0.50 3.41
N ILE A 182 13.14 -0.62 2.88
CA ILE A 182 12.85 -1.51 1.75
C ILE A 182 13.53 -1.02 0.48
N ARG A 183 13.53 0.29 0.19
CA ARG A 183 14.25 0.84 -0.98
C ARG A 183 15.72 0.49 -0.97
N ASP A 184 16.38 0.66 0.17
CA ASP A 184 17.80 0.34 0.32
C ASP A 184 18.04 -1.16 0.13
N LYS A 185 17.17 -2.00 0.71
CA LYS A 185 17.21 -3.45 0.56
C LYS A 185 17.09 -3.93 -0.88
N VAL A 186 16.17 -3.36 -1.65
CA VAL A 186 15.96 -3.71 -3.07
C VAL A 186 16.81 -2.86 -4.02
N LYS A 187 17.65 -1.97 -3.50
CA LYS A 187 18.57 -1.09 -4.25
C LYS A 187 17.86 -0.21 -5.28
N ILE A 188 16.67 0.30 -4.96
CA ILE A 188 15.99 1.30 -5.78
C ILE A 188 16.78 2.61 -5.69
N LYS A 189 17.34 3.05 -6.81
CA LYS A 189 18.03 4.35 -6.88
C LYS A 189 17.00 5.46 -6.71
N SER A 190 17.08 6.20 -5.61
CA SER A 190 16.25 7.36 -5.37
C SER A 190 17.06 8.44 -4.64
N PRO A 191 16.91 9.73 -4.99
CA PRO A 191 17.58 10.82 -4.28
C PRO A 191 16.96 11.13 -2.90
N VAL A 192 16.31 10.17 -2.24
CA VAL A 192 15.38 10.46 -1.13
C VAL A 192 16.05 11.14 0.05
N SER A 193 15.59 12.36 0.29
CA SER A 193 15.69 13.12 1.54
C SER A 193 14.97 12.39 2.67
N ALA A 194 15.51 12.50 3.89
CA ALA A 194 14.95 12.01 5.15
C ALA A 194 13.42 12.20 5.26
N PRO A 195 12.71 11.37 6.06
CA PRO A 195 11.25 11.43 6.17
C PRO A 195 10.77 12.85 6.46
N THR A 196 9.97 13.41 5.55
CA THR A 196 9.20 14.64 5.73
C THR A 196 7.85 14.29 6.33
N SER A 197 7.82 13.54 7.43
CA SER A 197 6.57 13.36 8.17
C SER A 197 6.21 14.71 8.78
N ALA A 198 4.99 15.19 8.48
CA ALA A 198 4.37 16.43 8.95
C ALA A 198 4.95 16.94 10.28
N GLU A 199 5.33 18.23 10.33
CA GLU A 199 5.92 18.87 11.50
C GLU A 199 5.16 18.48 12.78
N PRO A 200 5.75 17.65 13.66
CA PRO A 200 5.10 17.27 14.90
C PRO A 200 4.86 18.53 15.73
N PRO A 201 3.84 18.56 16.61
CA PRO A 201 3.70 19.65 17.57
C PRO A 201 5.04 19.83 18.32
N TYR A 202 5.53 21.07 18.40
CA TYR A 202 6.89 21.47 18.82
C TYR A 202 7.50 20.73 20.03
N SER A 203 6.70 20.14 20.94
CA SER A 203 7.19 19.37 22.09
C SER A 203 7.63 17.93 21.77
N THR A 204 7.05 17.27 20.76
CA THR A 204 7.42 15.90 20.37
C THR A 204 8.58 15.85 19.38
N GLN A 205 8.87 16.96 18.68
CA GLN A 205 9.90 17.04 17.65
C GLN A 205 11.28 16.53 18.11
N LYS A 206 11.78 16.96 19.28
CA LYS A 206 13.09 16.49 19.79
C LYS A 206 13.14 14.99 20.08
N ILE A 207 12.05 14.43 20.62
CA ILE A 207 11.97 13.01 20.97
C ILE A 207 11.97 12.17 19.68
N VAL A 208 11.22 12.62 18.69
CA VAL A 208 11.11 12.00 17.36
C VAL A 208 12.44 12.07 16.62
N GLU A 209 13.09 13.23 16.56
CA GLU A 209 14.43 13.40 15.95
C GLU A 209 15.48 12.48 16.59
N GLN A 210 15.50 12.40 17.93
CA GLN A 210 16.41 11.50 18.64
C GLN A 210 16.12 10.02 18.34
N PHE A 211 14.85 9.65 18.23
CA PHE A 211 14.45 8.31 17.84
C PHE A 211 14.98 7.97 16.43
N TYR A 212 14.75 8.83 15.44
CA TYR A 212 15.25 8.61 14.07
C TYR A 212 16.76 8.44 14.05
N LYS A 213 17.52 9.35 14.69
CA LYS A 213 18.98 9.25 14.75
C LYS A 213 19.44 7.91 15.32
N GLN A 214 18.89 7.52 16.47
CA GLN A 214 19.28 6.28 17.12
C GLN A 214 18.83 5.03 16.35
N PHE A 215 17.71 5.10 15.63
CA PHE A 215 17.24 4.01 14.77
C PHE A 215 18.21 3.79 13.61
N TYR A 216 18.65 4.86 12.95
CA TYR A 216 19.61 4.76 11.83
C TYR A 216 21.03 4.39 12.28
N ASP A 217 21.37 4.58 13.56
CA ASP A 217 22.61 4.06 14.16
C ASP A 217 22.59 2.53 14.37
N LEU A 218 21.43 1.86 14.28
CA LEU A 218 21.33 0.41 14.41
C LEU A 218 21.89 -0.31 13.18
N SER A 219 22.40 -1.53 13.38
CA SER A 219 22.70 -2.41 12.26
C SER A 219 21.43 -2.73 11.47
N GLU A 220 21.59 -3.01 10.18
CA GLU A 220 20.48 -3.33 9.28
C GLU A 220 19.59 -4.49 9.79
N LYS A 221 20.20 -5.51 10.42
CA LYS A 221 19.48 -6.60 11.07
C LYS A 221 18.61 -6.11 12.23
N GLN A 222 19.17 -5.25 13.09
CA GLN A 222 18.44 -4.66 14.23
C GLN A 222 17.33 -3.71 13.77
N GLN A 223 17.54 -2.94 12.69
CA GLN A 223 16.49 -2.12 12.08
C GLN A 223 15.31 -2.99 11.63
N LYS A 224 15.58 -4.09 10.94
CA LYS A 224 14.56 -5.07 10.54
C LYS A 224 13.79 -5.61 11.74
N GLU A 225 14.50 -6.09 12.76
CA GLU A 225 13.90 -6.68 13.96
C GLU A 225 13.03 -5.66 14.70
N PHE A 226 13.49 -4.40 14.80
CA PHE A 226 12.71 -3.35 15.43
C PHE A 226 11.46 -2.95 14.62
N LEU A 227 11.57 -2.83 13.29
CA LEU A 227 10.40 -2.56 12.44
C LEU A 227 9.33 -3.66 12.58
N VAL A 228 9.75 -4.92 12.62
CA VAL A 228 8.81 -6.04 12.87
C VAL A 228 8.18 -5.95 14.26
N LEU A 229 8.96 -5.61 15.29
CA LEU A 229 8.45 -5.41 16.65
C LEU A 229 7.46 -4.24 16.73
N TRP A 230 7.80 -3.09 16.13
CA TRP A 230 6.97 -1.90 16.15
C TRP A 230 5.65 -2.13 15.43
N TYR A 231 5.67 -2.81 14.27
CA TYR A 231 4.43 -3.22 13.59
C TYR A 231 3.54 -4.08 14.49
N LYS A 232 4.10 -5.07 15.20
CA LYS A 232 3.34 -5.95 16.11
C LYS A 232 2.72 -5.18 17.29
N GLU A 233 3.47 -4.24 17.85
CA GLU A 233 3.05 -3.42 19.00
C GLU A 233 2.27 -2.16 18.62
N MET A 234 1.95 -1.95 17.33
CA MET A 234 1.35 -0.71 16.84
C MET A 234 0.06 -0.32 17.58
N SER A 235 -0.81 -1.28 17.92
CA SER A 235 -2.02 -1.03 18.70
C SER A 235 -1.76 -0.54 20.14
N ASN A 236 -0.59 -0.86 20.70
CA ASN A 236 -0.22 -0.53 22.07
C ASN A 236 0.52 0.80 22.19
N VAL A 237 1.17 1.24 21.10
CA VAL A 237 2.06 2.42 21.09
C VAL A 237 1.58 3.56 20.19
N SER A 238 0.61 3.32 19.30
CA SER A 238 0.11 4.32 18.34
C SER A 238 -0.58 5.52 18.99
N ASP A 239 -0.86 5.53 20.29
CA ASP A 239 -1.40 6.71 20.99
C ASP A 239 -0.32 7.68 21.49
N SER A 240 0.96 7.31 21.46
CA SER A 240 2.03 8.18 21.99
C SER A 240 3.44 7.83 21.52
N TRP A 241 4.17 8.82 21.01
CA TRP A 241 5.62 8.74 20.76
C TRP A 241 6.44 8.32 21.99
N LEU A 242 6.03 8.68 23.21
CA LEU A 242 6.72 8.25 24.42
C LEU A 242 6.68 6.73 24.58
N LYS A 243 5.57 6.07 24.20
CA LYS A 243 5.48 4.62 24.24
C LYS A 243 6.31 3.96 23.14
N THR A 244 6.30 4.51 21.93
CA THR A 244 7.17 4.06 20.83
C THR A 244 8.64 4.16 21.22
N VAL A 245 9.07 5.27 21.83
CA VAL A 245 10.46 5.43 22.29
C VAL A 245 10.78 4.47 23.43
N LYS A 246 9.88 4.23 24.38
CA LYS A 246 10.09 3.21 25.42
C LYS A 246 10.23 1.81 24.82
N LEU A 247 9.39 1.46 23.83
CA LEU A 247 9.51 0.19 23.10
C LEU A 247 10.88 0.07 22.43
N PHE A 248 11.35 1.15 21.80
CA PHE A 248 12.65 1.22 21.15
C PHE A 248 13.82 1.08 22.13
N GLN A 249 13.81 1.78 23.27
CA GLN A 249 14.88 1.65 24.26
C GLN A 249 14.92 0.24 24.85
N GLY A 250 13.76 -0.33 25.19
CA GLY A 250 13.68 -1.72 25.66
C GLY A 250 14.15 -2.73 24.62
N PHE A 251 13.96 -2.47 23.32
CA PHE A 251 14.56 -3.26 22.26
C PHE A 251 16.09 -3.12 22.27
N ARG A 252 16.61 -1.90 22.29
CA ARG A 252 18.06 -1.63 22.29
C ARG A 252 18.79 -2.29 23.45
N GLU A 253 18.22 -2.27 24.64
CA GLU A 253 18.80 -2.93 25.82
C GLU A 253 18.91 -4.45 25.68
N ARG A 254 18.01 -5.09 24.93
CA ARG A 254 18.02 -6.54 24.69
C ARG A 254 19.00 -6.98 23.60
N VAL A 255 19.39 -6.07 22.70
CA VAL A 255 20.24 -6.37 21.54
C VAL A 255 21.63 -5.74 21.61
N LYS A 256 21.96 -5.10 22.73
CA LYS A 256 23.33 -4.78 23.14
C LYS A 256 24.04 -6.04 23.60
#